data_AF-A0A286BR23-F1
#
_entry.id   AF-A0A286BR23-F1
#
_cell.length_a   1.000
_cell.length_b   1.000
_cell.length_c   1.000
_cell.angle_alpha   90.00
_cell.angle_beta   90.00
_cell.angle_gamma   90.00
#
_symmetry.space_group_name_H-M   'P 1'
#
loop_
_entity.id
_entity.type
_entity.pdbx_description
1 polymer ?
#
loop_
_entity_poly.entity_id
_entity_poly.type
_entity_poly.pdbx_seq_one_letter_code
_entity_poly.pdbx_strand_id
1 'polypeptide(L)' 'MSNEIAHPASSPKQAALQLVIELVRAGKLSPLHGDASNMISIYEQFKNHFEAEKA' A
#
# COMPACT_ATOMS: atom_id res chain seq x y z
N MET A 1 11.50 12.60 -12.81
CA MET A 1 10.22 12.02 -13.25
C MET A 1 9.29 12.09 -12.08
N SER A 2 8.22 12.88 -12.19
CA SER A 2 7.19 12.96 -11.16
C SER A 2 6.52 11.59 -11.09
N ASN A 3 6.73 10.82 -10.02
CA ASN A 3 5.95 9.61 -9.78
C ASN A 3 4.52 10.07 -9.53
N GLU A 4 3.70 10.10 -10.57
CA GLU A 4 2.26 10.31 -10.41
C GLU A 4 1.76 9.26 -9.43
N ILE A 5 1.11 9.73 -8.35
CA ILE A 5 0.51 8.83 -7.37
C ILE A 5 -0.56 8.03 -8.10
N ALA A 6 -0.42 6.71 -8.10
CA ALA A 6 -1.41 5.84 -8.73
C ALA A 6 -2.79 6.13 -8.11
N HIS A 7 -3.75 6.54 -8.94
CA HIS A 7 -5.09 6.83 -8.44
C HIS A 7 -5.78 5.51 -8.06
N PRO A 8 -6.32 5.35 -6.84
CA PRO A 8 -6.90 4.08 -6.37
C PRO A 8 -7.99 3.52 -7.29
N ALA A 9 -8.81 4.41 -7.88
CA ALA A 9 -9.86 4.01 -8.82
C ALA A 9 -9.35 3.39 -10.14
N SER A 10 -8.21 3.86 -10.66
CA SER A 10 -7.64 3.37 -11.93
C SER A 10 -6.68 2.20 -11.71
N SER A 11 -5.92 2.24 -10.60
CA SER A 11 -4.83 1.30 -10.32
C SER A 11 -4.77 0.93 -8.84
N PRO A 12 -5.78 0.22 -8.28
CA PRO A 12 -5.93 -0.01 -6.85
C PRO A 12 -4.75 -0.75 -6.22
N LYS A 13 -4.19 -1.74 -6.94
CA LYS A 13 -3.01 -2.50 -6.49
C LYS A 13 -1.75 -1.64 -6.39
N GLN A 14 -1.53 -0.75 -7.36
CA GLN A 14 -0.38 0.17 -7.34
C GLN A 14 -0.53 1.22 -6.25
N ALA A 15 -1.75 1.75 -6.06
CA ALA A 15 -2.04 2.69 -4.97
C ALA A 15 -1.80 2.07 -3.59
N ALA A 16 -2.25 0.83 -3.38
CA ALA A 16 -2.02 0.08 -2.14
C ALA A 16 -0.52 -0.15 -1.87
N LEU A 17 0.24 -0.59 -2.88
CA LEU A 17 1.69 -0.78 -2.75
C LEU A 17 2.41 0.54 -2.43
N GLN A 18 2.04 1.62 -3.10
CA GLN A 18 2.64 2.93 -2.90
C GLN A 18 2.38 3.44 -1.48
N LEU A 19 1.17 3.26 -0.93
CA LEU A 19 0.88 3.61 0.46
C LEU A 19 1.72 2.82 1.46
N VAL A 20 1.89 1.51 1.26
CA VAL A 20 2.75 0.70 2.14
C VAL A 20 4.19 1.20 2.10
N ILE A 21 4.72 1.53 0.92
CA ILE A 21 6.06 2.10 0.76
C ILE A 21 6.19 3.43 1.50
N GLU A 22 5.21 4.34 1.36
CA GLU A 22 5.23 5.64 2.05
C GLU A 22 5.13 5.49 3.57
N LEU A 23 4.35 4.52 4.06
CA LEU A 23 4.28 4.23 5.50
C LEU A 23 5.60 3.69 6.05
N VAL A 24 6.31 2.86 5.29
CA VAL A 24 7.68 2.41 5.63
C VAL A 24 8.65 3.59 5.63
N ARG A 25 8.62 4.43 4.59
CA ARG A 25 9.47 5.64 4.50
C ARG A 25 9.22 6.61 5.64
N ALA A 26 7.97 6.76 6.07
CA ALA A 26 7.57 7.60 7.19
C ALA A 26 7.90 6.99 8.57
N GLY A 27 8.51 5.80 8.62
CA GLY A 27 8.82 5.09 9.86
C GLY A 27 7.58 4.59 10.61
N LYS A 28 6.42 4.55 9.96
CA LYS A 28 5.16 4.03 10.54
C LYS A 28 5.08 2.50 10.45
N LEU A 29 5.84 1.90 9.54
CA LEU A 29 6.04 0.46 9.43
C LEU A 29 7.53 0.15 9.53
N SER A 30 7.91 -0.74 10.46
CA SER A 30 9.28 -1.21 10.58
C SER A 30 9.47 -2.51 9.79
N PRO A 31 10.34 -2.52 8.77
CA PRO A 31 10.59 -3.72 7.97
C PRO A 31 11.51 -4.75 8.64
N LEU A 32 12.06 -4.46 9.83
CA LEU A 32 13.30 -5.09 10.31
C LEU A 32 13.20 -6.07 11.48
N HIS A 33 12.01 -6.54 11.85
CA HIS A 33 11.88 -7.57 12.91
C HIS A 33 11.26 -8.86 12.37
N GLY A 34 11.97 -9.51 11.44
CA GLY A 34 11.84 -10.95 11.12
C GLY A 34 10.55 -11.44 10.45
N ASP A 35 9.46 -10.66 10.47
CA ASP A 35 8.17 -11.07 9.94
C ASP A 35 7.54 -9.97 9.07
N ALA A 36 7.49 -10.25 7.77
CA ALA A 36 6.84 -9.40 6.78
C ALA A 36 5.31 -9.56 6.76
N SER A 37 4.74 -10.48 7.55
CA SER A 37 3.30 -10.77 7.56
C SER A 37 2.46 -9.53 7.84
N ASN A 38 2.93 -8.62 8.70
CA ASN A 38 2.23 -7.36 8.95
C ASN A 38 2.19 -6.46 7.70
N MET A 39 3.30 -6.35 6.96
CA MET A 39 3.35 -5.55 5.73
C MET A 39 2.45 -6.14 4.65
N ILE A 40 2.44 -7.47 4.52
CA ILE A 40 1.56 -8.19 3.59
C ILE A 40 0.09 -7.97 3.98
N SER A 41 -0.25 -8.08 5.26
CA SER A 41 -1.61 -7.86 5.74
C SER A 41 -2.10 -6.44 5.46
N ILE A 42 -1.26 -5.43 5.69
CA ILE A 42 -1.61 -4.02 5.46
C ILE A 42 -1.78 -3.74 3.96
N TYR A 43 -0.89 -4.28 3.12
CA TYR A 43 -1.05 -4.20 1.67
C TYR A 43 -2.40 -4.78 1.21
N GLU A 44 -2.75 -5.97 1.70
CA GLU A 44 -4.00 -6.65 1.34
C GLU A 44 -5.23 -5.86 1.81
N GLN A 45 -5.17 -5.24 3.00
CA GLN A 45 -6.25 -4.36 3.49
C GLN A 45 -6.47 -3.15 2.57
N PHE A 46 -5.41 -2.44 2.19
CA PHE A 46 -5.54 -1.30 1.28
C PHE A 46 -6.02 -1.71 -0.11
N LYS A 47 -5.49 -2.82 -0.64
CA LYS A 47 -5.91 -3.36 -1.92
C LYS A 47 -7.41 -3.67 -1.92
N ASN A 48 -7.89 -4.40 -0.92
CA ASN A 48 -9.30 -4.77 -0.82
C ASN A 48 -10.21 -3.53 -0.65
N HIS A 49 -9.78 -2.53 0.12
CA HIS A 49 -10.51 -1.29 0.27
C HIS A 49 -10.67 -0.54 -1.07
N PHE A 50 -9.58 -0.38 -1.82
CA PHE A 50 -9.61 0.30 -3.12
C PHE A 50 -10.34 -0.48 -4.20
N GLU A 51 -10.26 -1.81 -4.16
CA GLU A 51 -11.02 -2.67 -5.07
C GLU A 51 -12.52 -2.65 -4.74
N ALA A 52 -12.91 -2.52 -3.47
CA ALA A 52 -14.30 -2.39 -3.04
C ALA A 52 -14.93 -1.04 -3.43
N GLU A 53 -14.17 0.06 -3.40
CA GLU A 53 -14.65 1.38 -3.85
C GLU A 53 -14.83 1.49 -5.37
N LYS A 54 -14.32 0.52 -6.14
CA LYS A 54 -14.51 0.45 -7.59
C LYS A 54 -15.85 -0.20 -8.00
N ALA A 55 -16.49 -0.94 -7.09
CA ALA A 55 -17.75 -1.64 -7.32
C ALA A 55 -18.96 -0.72 -7.22
#